data_AF-A0A962R1L4-F1
#
_entry.id   AF-A0A962R1L4-F1
#
_cell.length_a   1.000
_cell.length_b   1.000
_cell.length_c   1.000
_cell.angle_alpha   90.00
_cell.angle_beta   90.00
_cell.angle_gamma   90.00
#
_symmetry.space_group_name_H-M   'P 1'
#
loop_
_entity.id
_entity.type
_entity.pdbx_description
1 polymer ?
#
loop_
_entity_poly.entity_id
_entity_poly.type
_entity_poly.pdbx_seq_one_letter_code
_entity_poly.pdbx_strand_id
1 'polypeptide(L)'
;GCGQAMLDKGVTWNLGKVYFGEEQIYDFNLLPEPDHKVPAFINLQQYYMEEYMVDRCLQMPEIELRWLHKVSEVSTDDHGAAITVQTRDGDYRLSCDYLLVADGANSPIRTALGLESRGQVFEDRFLIADIVMKADFPAERRFWFNAPFHPDQSTLLHKQADNVWRIDFQLGWDADPEEEKKIENIRPRVEAMLGEDMEWELEWASVYTFRCRKMDSFIHHRVLFIGDAAHQVSPFG
;
A
#
# COMPACT_ATOMS: atom_id res chain seq x y z
N GLY A 1 10.99 -19.29 -2.89
CA GLY A 1 9.92 -18.28 -2.77
C GLY A 1 10.36 -17.00 -3.45
N CYS A 2 9.62 -15.91 -3.30
CA CYS A 2 9.88 -14.66 -4.04
C CYS A 2 10.83 -13.68 -3.32
N GLY A 3 11.18 -13.97 -2.06
CA GLY A 3 11.89 -13.02 -1.19
C GLY A 3 13.26 -12.56 -1.72
N GLN A 4 14.05 -13.45 -2.35
CA GLN A 4 15.37 -13.04 -2.85
C GLN A 4 15.27 -12.01 -3.98
N ALA A 5 14.36 -12.22 -4.94
CA ALA A 5 14.15 -11.26 -6.03
C ALA A 5 13.69 -9.89 -5.52
N MET A 6 12.82 -9.88 -4.48
CA MET A 6 12.39 -8.66 -3.81
C MET A 6 13.57 -7.95 -3.12
N LEU A 7 14.44 -8.70 -2.43
CA LEU A 7 15.63 -8.15 -1.77
C LEU A 7 16.64 -7.58 -2.78
N ASP A 8 16.85 -8.26 -3.90
CA ASP A 8 17.80 -7.85 -4.93
C ASP A 8 17.36 -6.57 -5.66
N LYS A 9 16.04 -6.37 -5.81
CA LYS A 9 15.45 -5.21 -6.47
C LYS A 9 15.17 -4.04 -5.52
N GLY A 10 14.73 -4.35 -4.29
CA GLY A 10 14.27 -3.37 -3.33
C GLY A 10 15.37 -2.46 -2.79
N VAL A 11 15.01 -1.25 -2.42
CA VAL A 11 15.93 -0.30 -1.77
C VAL A 11 15.86 -0.48 -0.28
N THR A 12 17.00 -0.81 0.33
CA THR A 12 17.12 -0.83 1.79
C THR A 12 17.50 0.57 2.27
N TRP A 13 16.76 1.06 3.26
CA TRP A 13 17.19 2.17 4.10
C TRP A 13 17.03 1.74 5.55
N ASN A 14 18.06 2.01 6.36
CA ASN A 14 18.06 1.65 7.77
C ASN A 14 17.78 2.87 8.65
N LEU A 15 18.13 4.07 8.16
CA LEU A 15 17.99 5.32 8.89
C LEU A 15 16.70 6.03 8.52
N GLY A 16 15.90 6.32 9.54
CA GLY A 16 14.77 7.23 9.47
C GLY A 16 15.05 8.49 10.29
N LYS A 17 14.67 9.65 9.75
CA LYS A 17 14.78 10.94 10.42
C LYS A 17 13.41 11.61 10.50
N VAL A 18 13.15 12.25 11.63
CA VAL A 18 11.92 12.99 11.90
C VAL A 18 12.27 14.44 12.22
N TYR A 19 11.53 15.35 11.61
CA TYR A 19 11.72 16.79 11.70
C TYR A 19 10.46 17.49 12.20
N PHE A 20 10.62 18.61 12.91
CA PHE A 20 9.58 19.60 13.13
C PHE A 20 10.06 20.92 12.52
N GLY A 21 9.42 21.38 11.45
CA GLY A 21 9.99 22.45 10.62
C GLY A 21 11.37 22.03 10.08
N GLU A 22 12.39 22.85 10.35
CA GLU A 22 13.78 22.57 9.95
C GLU A 22 14.57 21.76 11.00
N GLU A 23 14.05 21.61 12.21
CA GLU A 23 14.77 20.95 13.31
C GLU A 23 14.59 19.43 13.25
N GLN A 24 15.69 18.67 13.22
CA GLN A 24 15.64 17.22 13.39
C GLN A 24 15.39 16.90 14.87
N ILE A 25 14.23 16.34 15.17
CA ILE A 25 13.79 16.04 16.55
C ILE A 25 14.04 14.58 16.95
N TYR A 26 14.18 13.67 15.99
CA TYR A 26 14.38 12.25 16.24
C TYR A 26 15.03 11.55 15.04
N ASP A 27 15.85 10.54 15.31
CA ASP A 27 16.34 9.59 14.31
C ASP A 27 16.32 8.17 14.89
N PHE A 28 16.25 7.19 14.00
CA PHE A 28 16.24 5.78 14.36
C PHE A 28 16.94 4.92 13.31
N ASN A 29 17.49 3.79 13.77
CA ASN A 29 18.03 2.74 12.92
C ASN A 29 17.18 1.47 13.04
N LEU A 30 16.52 1.06 11.97
CA LEU A 30 15.68 -0.15 11.94
C LEU A 30 16.48 -1.45 11.99
N LEU A 31 17.78 -1.40 11.67
CA LEU A 31 18.68 -2.55 11.73
C LEU A 31 19.87 -2.23 12.66
N PRO A 32 19.65 -2.23 13.99
CA PRO A 32 20.71 -1.92 14.94
C PRO A 32 21.79 -3.01 15.00
N GLU A 33 21.45 -4.24 14.62
CA GLU A 33 22.36 -5.39 14.61
C GLU A 33 22.78 -5.75 13.17
N PRO A 34 24.08 -5.72 12.84
CA PRO A 34 24.55 -5.90 11.46
C PRO A 34 24.47 -7.35 10.96
N ASP A 35 24.34 -8.33 11.86
CA ASP A 35 24.45 -9.77 11.54
C ASP A 35 23.13 -10.40 11.06
N HIS A 36 22.08 -9.59 10.88
CA HIS A 36 20.79 -10.10 10.39
C HIS A 36 20.90 -10.46 8.91
N LYS A 37 20.47 -11.69 8.57
CA LYS A 37 20.53 -12.22 7.21
C LYS A 37 19.69 -11.42 6.20
N VAL A 38 18.66 -10.74 6.68
CA VAL A 38 17.76 -9.90 5.90
C VAL A 38 17.66 -8.53 6.57
N PRO A 39 17.54 -7.43 5.79
CA PRO A 39 17.34 -6.12 6.37
C PRO A 39 15.99 -6.05 7.08
N ALA A 40 15.83 -5.06 7.97
CA ALA A 40 14.57 -4.84 8.70
C ALA A 40 13.40 -4.51 7.75
N PHE A 41 13.68 -3.88 6.62
CA PHE A 41 12.71 -3.51 5.60
C PHE A 41 13.39 -3.31 4.24
N ILE A 42 12.63 -3.51 3.16
CA ILE A 42 12.97 -3.06 1.80
C ILE A 42 11.82 -2.24 1.24
N ASN A 43 12.16 -1.17 0.52
CA ASN A 43 11.21 -0.38 -0.22
C ASN A 43 11.16 -0.85 -1.67
N LEU A 44 9.99 -1.28 -2.10
CA LEU A 44 9.78 -1.83 -3.43
C LEU A 44 8.37 -1.48 -3.89
N GLN A 45 8.26 -1.06 -5.15
CA GLN A 45 6.98 -0.80 -5.78
C GLN A 45 6.12 -2.08 -5.76
N GLN A 46 4.85 -1.92 -5.41
CA GLN A 46 3.92 -3.04 -5.24
C GLN A 46 3.82 -3.93 -6.49
N TYR A 47 3.89 -3.35 -7.68
CA TYR A 47 3.78 -4.11 -8.93
C TYR A 47 4.92 -5.13 -9.11
N TYR A 48 6.14 -4.87 -8.62
CA TYR A 48 7.21 -5.87 -8.65
C TYR A 48 6.93 -7.02 -7.69
N MET A 49 6.41 -6.71 -6.50
CA MET A 49 6.00 -7.75 -5.56
C MET A 49 4.92 -8.65 -6.18
N GLU A 50 3.91 -8.04 -6.80
CA GLU A 50 2.82 -8.75 -7.47
C GLU A 50 3.33 -9.61 -8.64
N GLU A 51 4.16 -9.04 -9.51
CA GLU A 51 4.78 -9.76 -10.64
C GLU A 51 5.55 -10.99 -10.16
N TYR A 52 6.44 -10.84 -9.18
CA TYR A 52 7.21 -11.97 -8.64
C TYR A 52 6.33 -13.04 -7.99
N MET A 53 5.20 -12.66 -7.39
CA MET A 53 4.25 -13.61 -6.83
C MET A 53 3.46 -14.32 -7.93
N VAL A 54 3.00 -13.60 -8.96
CA VAL A 54 2.30 -14.18 -10.12
C VAL A 54 3.22 -15.16 -10.86
N ASP A 55 4.44 -14.76 -11.16
CA ASP A 55 5.44 -15.61 -11.81
C ASP A 55 5.68 -16.89 -11.02
N ARG A 56 5.75 -16.78 -9.69
CA ARG A 56 5.92 -17.94 -8.82
C ARG A 56 4.70 -18.85 -8.84
N CYS A 57 3.49 -18.29 -8.80
CA CYS A 57 2.26 -19.07 -8.90
C CYS A 57 2.16 -19.82 -10.22
N LEU A 58 2.55 -19.20 -11.35
CA LEU A 58 2.56 -19.83 -12.66
C LEU A 58 3.55 -21.01 -12.77
N GLN A 59 4.56 -21.08 -11.90
CA GLN A 59 5.50 -22.20 -11.81
C GLN A 59 5.02 -23.33 -10.89
N MET A 60 3.87 -23.17 -10.21
CA MET A 60 3.36 -24.14 -9.25
C MET A 60 2.13 -24.84 -9.84
N PRO A 61 2.22 -26.14 -10.20
CA PRO A 61 1.09 -26.85 -10.81
C PRO A 61 -0.12 -27.00 -9.88
N GLU A 62 0.05 -26.80 -8.58
CA GLU A 62 -1.01 -26.83 -7.58
C GLU A 62 -1.81 -25.52 -7.51
N ILE A 63 -1.37 -24.44 -8.17
CA ILE A 63 -2.01 -23.13 -8.14
C ILE A 63 -2.62 -22.82 -9.51
N GLU A 64 -3.92 -22.52 -9.52
CA GLU A 64 -4.61 -22.03 -10.71
C GLU A 64 -4.97 -20.55 -10.53
N LEU A 65 -4.35 -19.67 -11.33
CA LEU A 65 -4.69 -18.26 -11.37
C LEU A 65 -5.75 -17.98 -12.43
N ARG A 66 -6.89 -17.44 -12.02
CA ARG A 66 -8.03 -17.11 -12.89
C ARG A 66 -8.32 -15.61 -12.89
N TRP A 67 -7.79 -14.89 -13.89
CA TRP A 67 -8.04 -13.45 -14.09
C TRP A 67 -9.44 -13.18 -14.64
N LEU A 68 -10.01 -12.00 -14.38
CA LEU A 68 -11.35 -11.60 -14.86
C LEU A 68 -12.49 -12.50 -14.31
N HIS A 69 -12.28 -13.07 -13.12
CA HIS A 69 -13.26 -13.89 -12.42
C HIS A 69 -13.72 -13.17 -11.16
N LYS A 70 -14.99 -12.77 -11.11
CA LYS A 70 -15.58 -12.06 -9.97
C LYS A 70 -16.45 -12.99 -9.15
N VAL A 71 -16.12 -13.20 -7.89
CA VAL A 71 -17.03 -13.89 -6.96
C VAL A 71 -18.22 -12.97 -6.68
N SER A 72 -19.43 -13.43 -7.00
CA SER A 72 -20.68 -12.66 -6.81
C SER A 72 -21.51 -13.15 -5.64
N GLU A 73 -21.40 -14.43 -5.29
CA GLU A 73 -22.15 -15.04 -4.19
C GLU A 73 -21.24 -16.00 -3.42
N VAL A 74 -21.43 -16.04 -2.11
CA VAL A 74 -20.75 -16.96 -1.21
C VAL A 74 -21.78 -17.55 -0.25
N SER A 75 -21.76 -18.87 -0.09
CA SER A 75 -22.45 -19.58 0.98
C SER A 75 -21.46 -20.52 1.68
N THR A 76 -21.64 -20.74 2.98
CA THR A 76 -20.75 -21.59 3.77
C THR A 76 -21.52 -22.21 4.93
N ASP A 77 -21.06 -23.39 5.34
CA ASP A 77 -21.47 -24.09 6.56
C ASP A 77 -20.23 -24.71 7.22
N ASP A 78 -20.43 -25.57 8.24
CA ASP A 78 -19.33 -26.22 8.94
C ASP A 78 -18.59 -27.27 8.09
N HIS A 79 -19.08 -27.61 6.89
CA HIS A 79 -18.51 -28.61 6.00
C HIS A 79 -17.76 -28.02 4.81
N GLY A 80 -18.11 -26.83 4.35
CA GLY A 80 -17.41 -26.19 3.22
C GLY A 80 -17.89 -24.78 2.89
N ALA A 81 -17.43 -24.28 1.76
CA ALA A 81 -17.92 -23.06 1.12
C ALA A 81 -18.28 -23.35 -0.35
N ALA A 82 -19.30 -22.64 -0.85
CA ALA A 82 -19.65 -22.62 -2.25
C ALA A 82 -19.67 -21.17 -2.74
N ILE A 83 -19.17 -20.97 -3.97
CA ILE A 83 -19.11 -19.65 -4.60
C ILE A 83 -19.74 -19.68 -5.98
N THR A 84 -20.41 -18.58 -6.35
CA THR A 84 -20.76 -18.27 -7.73
C THR A 84 -19.72 -17.30 -8.28
N VAL A 85 -19.14 -17.63 -9.43
CA VAL A 85 -18.11 -16.84 -10.12
C VAL A 85 -18.66 -16.34 -11.43
N GLN A 86 -18.65 -15.03 -11.60
CA GLN A 86 -19.06 -14.34 -12.82
C GLN A 86 -17.87 -14.12 -13.74
N THR A 87 -18.08 -14.41 -15.02
CA THR A 87 -17.10 -14.20 -16.09
C THR A 87 -17.79 -13.62 -17.32
N ARG A 88 -17.01 -13.22 -18.33
CA ARG A 88 -17.57 -12.77 -19.61
C ARG A 88 -18.22 -13.89 -20.42
N ASP A 89 -17.83 -15.14 -20.18
CA ASP A 89 -18.30 -16.32 -20.91
C ASP A 89 -19.47 -17.04 -20.22
N GLY A 90 -19.85 -16.55 -19.04
CA GLY A 90 -20.95 -17.08 -18.23
C GLY A 90 -20.56 -17.34 -16.79
N ASP A 91 -21.57 -17.42 -15.94
CA ASP A 91 -21.41 -17.68 -14.51
C ASP A 91 -21.25 -19.18 -14.27
N TYR A 92 -20.40 -19.55 -13.31
CA TYR A 92 -20.24 -20.94 -12.88
C TYR A 92 -20.10 -21.03 -11.36
N ARG A 93 -20.25 -22.25 -10.82
CA ARG A 93 -20.16 -22.51 -9.38
C ARG A 93 -18.98 -23.39 -9.04
N LEU A 94 -18.38 -23.14 -7.87
CA LEU A 94 -17.35 -23.98 -7.27
C LEU A 94 -17.73 -24.28 -5.82
N SER A 95 -17.24 -25.42 -5.34
CA SER A 95 -17.24 -25.78 -3.92
C SER A 95 -15.81 -26.02 -3.47
N CYS A 96 -15.50 -25.63 -2.24
CA CYS A 96 -14.20 -25.81 -1.62
C CYS A 96 -14.34 -26.10 -0.12
N ASP A 97 -13.34 -26.75 0.46
CA ASP A 97 -13.30 -27.00 1.91
C ASP A 97 -13.09 -25.70 2.70
N TYR A 98 -12.40 -24.73 2.10
CA TYR A 98 -12.11 -23.42 2.66
C TYR A 98 -12.10 -22.33 1.60
N LEU A 99 -12.53 -21.13 1.98
CA LEU A 99 -12.44 -19.91 1.18
C LEU A 99 -11.62 -18.86 1.93
N LEU A 100 -10.52 -18.41 1.33
CA LEU A 100 -9.74 -17.27 1.83
C LEU A 100 -10.15 -16.02 1.05
N VAL A 101 -10.64 -15.01 1.74
CA VAL A 101 -11.14 -13.76 1.18
C VAL A 101 -10.08 -12.68 1.31
N ALA A 102 -9.53 -12.28 0.17
CA ALA A 102 -8.48 -11.27 0.03
C ALA A 102 -8.90 -10.17 -0.98
N ASP A 103 -10.19 -9.82 -1.03
CA ASP A 103 -10.80 -8.90 -2.00
C ASP A 103 -10.74 -7.42 -1.59
N GLY A 104 -9.88 -7.09 -0.62
CA GLY A 104 -9.50 -5.72 -0.27
C GLY A 104 -10.49 -4.95 0.62
N ALA A 105 -10.20 -3.66 0.79
CA ALA A 105 -10.83 -2.79 1.80
C ALA A 105 -12.36 -2.74 1.70
N ASN A 106 -12.89 -2.74 0.48
CA ASN A 106 -14.31 -2.66 0.20
C ASN A 106 -14.92 -4.04 -0.12
N SER A 107 -14.37 -5.10 0.49
CA SER A 107 -14.76 -6.50 0.35
C SER A 107 -16.28 -6.67 0.08
N PRO A 108 -16.67 -6.97 -1.18
CA PRO A 108 -18.06 -7.29 -1.49
C PRO A 108 -18.50 -8.57 -0.78
N ILE A 109 -17.60 -9.54 -0.57
CA ILE A 109 -17.94 -10.79 0.13
C ILE A 109 -18.27 -10.52 1.60
N ARG A 110 -17.44 -9.71 2.28
CA ARG A 110 -17.70 -9.29 3.67
C ARG A 110 -19.06 -8.63 3.79
N THR A 111 -19.38 -7.75 2.85
CA THR A 111 -20.66 -7.02 2.80
C THR A 111 -21.84 -7.96 2.55
N ALA A 112 -21.72 -8.88 1.59
CA ALA A 112 -22.76 -9.85 1.26
C ALA A 112 -23.08 -10.81 2.42
N LEU A 113 -22.09 -11.13 3.25
CA LEU A 113 -22.27 -11.96 4.45
C LEU A 113 -22.77 -11.15 5.66
N GLY A 114 -23.02 -9.84 5.52
CA GLY A 114 -23.50 -8.99 6.61
C GLY A 114 -22.46 -8.80 7.73
N LEU A 115 -21.18 -8.92 7.41
CA LEU A 115 -20.10 -8.83 8.39
C LEU A 115 -19.59 -7.38 8.48
N GLU A 116 -19.78 -6.74 9.61
CA GLU A 116 -19.34 -5.36 9.81
C GLU A 116 -17.84 -5.27 10.14
N SER A 117 -17.25 -4.14 9.77
CA SER A 117 -15.93 -3.73 10.28
C SER A 117 -16.10 -2.48 11.14
N ARG A 118 -15.50 -2.49 12.33
CA ARG A 118 -15.57 -1.41 13.30
C ARG A 118 -14.24 -0.69 13.42
N GLY A 119 -14.28 0.62 13.62
CA GLY A 119 -13.07 1.40 13.75
C GLY A 119 -13.28 2.90 13.60
N GLN A 120 -12.18 3.60 13.35
CA GLN A 120 -12.12 5.04 13.17
C GLN A 120 -11.73 5.38 11.74
N VAL A 121 -12.36 6.43 11.21
CA VAL A 121 -11.95 7.08 9.97
C VAL A 121 -11.18 8.33 10.39
N PHE A 122 -9.97 8.49 9.86
CA PHE A 122 -9.22 9.72 10.04
C PHE A 122 -9.61 10.66 8.90
N GLU A 123 -9.99 11.88 9.24
CA GLU A 123 -10.43 12.90 8.28
C GLU A 123 -9.25 13.63 7.63
N ASP A 124 -8.18 12.89 7.31
CA ASP A 124 -7.02 13.41 6.59
C ASP A 124 -6.90 12.71 5.24
N ARG A 125 -6.56 13.51 4.22
CA ARG A 125 -6.21 13.02 2.88
C ARG A 125 -4.71 13.13 2.72
N PHE A 126 -4.13 12.30 1.88
CA PHE A 126 -2.72 12.38 1.55
C PHE A 126 -2.55 12.20 0.05
N LEU A 127 -1.75 13.06 -0.55
CA LEU A 127 -1.30 12.95 -1.93
C LEU A 127 0.02 12.19 -1.95
N ILE A 128 0.03 11.02 -2.58
CA ILE A 128 1.24 10.34 -3.02
C ILE A 128 1.66 10.93 -4.36
N ALA A 129 2.92 11.34 -4.47
CA ALA A 129 3.61 11.57 -5.72
C ALA A 129 4.86 10.67 -5.77
N ASP A 130 4.87 9.73 -6.72
CA ASP A 130 6.06 8.97 -7.09
C ASP A 130 6.76 9.71 -8.23
N ILE A 131 7.97 10.19 -7.97
CA ILE A 131 8.77 10.95 -8.92
C ILE A 131 10.09 10.24 -9.21
N VAL A 132 10.54 10.28 -10.45
CA VAL A 132 11.88 9.82 -10.84
C VAL A 132 12.83 11.00 -10.74
N MET A 133 13.81 10.92 -9.85
CA MET A 133 14.84 11.95 -9.70
C MET A 133 16.17 11.50 -10.32
N LYS A 134 16.79 12.35 -11.13
CA LYS A 134 18.13 12.13 -11.70
C LYS A 134 19.23 12.66 -10.77
N ALA A 135 19.08 12.43 -9.47
CA ALA A 135 19.99 12.91 -8.44
C ALA A 135 20.37 11.79 -7.46
N ASP A 136 21.65 11.75 -7.08
CA ASP A 136 22.17 10.76 -6.14
C ASP A 136 21.99 11.24 -4.70
N PHE A 137 20.75 11.14 -4.21
CA PHE A 137 20.44 11.39 -2.81
C PHE A 137 20.56 10.11 -1.98
N PRO A 138 21.04 10.20 -0.72
CA PRO A 138 21.06 9.07 0.19
C PRO A 138 19.66 8.48 0.38
N ALA A 139 19.54 7.15 0.28
CA ALA A 139 18.30 6.45 0.56
C ALA A 139 18.00 6.51 2.07
N GLU A 140 17.36 7.59 2.50
CA GLU A 140 16.88 7.82 3.87
C GLU A 140 15.37 8.00 3.86
N ARG A 141 14.70 7.53 4.91
CA ARG A 141 13.32 7.94 5.17
C ARG A 141 13.34 9.25 5.94
N ARG A 142 12.62 10.25 5.44
CA ARG A 142 12.48 11.54 6.13
C ARG A 142 11.01 11.86 6.31
N PHE A 143 10.65 12.25 7.53
CA PHE A 143 9.29 12.66 7.87
C PHE A 143 9.34 14.02 8.52
N TRP A 144 8.51 14.95 8.05
CA TRP A 144 8.38 16.30 8.60
C TRP A 144 7.00 16.48 9.18
N PHE A 145 6.93 16.96 10.43
CA PHE A 145 5.79 17.69 10.94
C PHE A 145 5.96 19.17 10.62
N ASN A 146 4.93 19.82 10.07
CA ASN A 146 4.96 21.23 9.68
C ASN A 146 6.16 21.54 8.77
N ALA A 147 6.23 20.89 7.61
CA ALA A 147 7.39 21.03 6.74
C ALA A 147 7.56 22.50 6.28
N PRO A 148 8.80 23.03 6.17
CA PRO A 148 9.01 24.42 5.74
C PRO A 148 8.43 24.73 4.35
N PHE A 149 8.40 23.73 3.49
CA PHE A 149 7.86 23.77 2.12
C PHE A 149 6.38 23.31 2.04
N HIS A 150 5.81 22.86 3.15
CA HIS A 150 4.41 22.41 3.25
C HIS A 150 3.83 22.76 4.64
N PRO A 151 3.61 24.06 4.92
CA PRO A 151 3.28 24.55 6.26
C PRO A 151 2.00 23.94 6.82
N ASP A 152 1.96 23.81 8.14
CA ASP A 152 0.86 23.24 8.94
C ASP A 152 0.51 21.77 8.63
N GLN A 153 1.27 21.13 7.73
CA GLN A 153 1.00 19.80 7.23
C GLN A 153 2.25 18.91 7.27
N SER A 154 2.03 17.60 7.31
CA SER A 154 3.10 16.61 7.35
C SER A 154 3.55 16.23 5.95
N THR A 155 4.83 15.86 5.78
CA THR A 155 5.36 15.27 4.54
C THR A 155 6.24 14.06 4.85
N LEU A 156 6.09 12.97 4.09
CA LEU A 156 6.98 11.82 4.12
C LEU A 156 7.75 11.73 2.78
N LEU A 157 9.03 11.42 2.84
CA LEU A 157 9.87 11.10 1.69
C LEU A 157 10.58 9.76 1.92
N HIS A 158 10.57 8.91 0.90
CA HIS A 158 11.44 7.73 0.87
C HIS A 158 11.74 7.26 -0.56
N LYS A 159 12.93 6.67 -0.74
CA LYS A 159 13.37 6.08 -2.01
C LYS A 159 12.81 4.66 -2.21
N GLN A 160 12.41 4.34 -3.42
CA GLN A 160 12.03 3.01 -3.94
C GLN A 160 13.03 2.56 -5.03
N ALA A 161 12.84 1.38 -5.62
CA ALA A 161 13.69 0.91 -6.70
C ALA A 161 13.64 1.86 -7.92
N ASP A 162 14.61 1.76 -8.83
CA ASP A 162 14.63 2.50 -10.11
C ASP A 162 14.68 4.04 -9.98
N ASN A 163 15.27 4.54 -8.89
CA ASN A 163 15.37 5.97 -8.57
C ASN A 163 14.02 6.69 -8.45
N VAL A 164 12.97 5.92 -8.15
CA VAL A 164 11.67 6.45 -7.78
C VAL A 164 11.70 6.92 -6.34
N TRP A 165 11.18 8.11 -6.09
CA TRP A 165 11.02 8.69 -4.77
C TRP A 165 9.54 8.92 -4.51
N ARG A 166 9.05 8.31 -3.44
CA ARG A 166 7.69 8.52 -2.97
C ARG A 166 7.67 9.70 -2.02
N ILE A 167 6.77 10.63 -2.30
CA ILE A 167 6.47 11.76 -1.44
C ILE A 167 4.99 11.69 -1.05
N ASP A 168 4.70 11.64 0.24
CA ASP A 168 3.33 11.74 0.75
C ASP A 168 3.15 13.12 1.37
N PHE A 169 2.32 13.97 0.75
CA PHE A 169 1.91 15.26 1.30
C PHE A 169 0.58 15.09 2.04
N GLN A 170 0.54 15.44 3.32
CA GLN A 170 -0.73 15.56 4.03
C GLN A 170 -1.56 16.66 3.39
N LEU A 171 -2.83 16.38 3.15
CA LEU A 171 -3.83 17.29 2.65
C LEU A 171 -4.93 17.47 3.71
N GLY A 172 -5.71 18.53 3.57
CA GLY A 172 -6.93 18.70 4.37
C GLY A 172 -8.05 17.78 3.90
N TRP A 173 -9.04 17.57 4.77
CA TRP A 173 -10.24 16.77 4.46
C TRP A 173 -10.98 17.23 3.19
N ASP A 174 -11.03 18.55 2.99
CA ASP A 174 -11.77 19.19 1.90
C ASP A 174 -11.02 19.16 0.55
N ALA A 175 -9.80 18.62 0.51
CA ALA A 175 -8.98 18.59 -0.70
C ALA A 175 -9.55 17.61 -1.74
N ASP A 176 -9.90 18.09 -2.93
CA ASP A 176 -10.48 17.25 -4.00
C ASP A 176 -9.45 16.25 -4.56
N PRO A 177 -9.68 14.92 -4.45
CA PRO A 177 -8.72 13.92 -4.90
C PRO A 177 -8.38 14.04 -6.39
N GLU A 178 -9.35 14.35 -7.25
CA GLU A 178 -9.12 14.42 -8.70
C GLU A 178 -8.38 15.67 -9.10
N GLU A 179 -8.59 16.79 -8.40
CA GLU A 179 -7.81 18.00 -8.62
C GLU A 179 -6.39 17.84 -8.08
N GLU A 180 -6.20 17.32 -6.87
CA GLU A 180 -4.89 17.25 -6.21
C GLU A 180 -3.90 16.30 -6.92
N LYS A 181 -4.41 15.31 -7.67
CA LYS A 181 -3.58 14.43 -8.51
C LYS A 181 -3.06 15.07 -9.79
N LYS A 182 -3.53 16.27 -10.14
CA LYS A 182 -3.10 16.96 -11.37
C LYS A 182 -1.68 17.48 -11.24
N ILE A 183 -0.90 17.39 -12.32
CA ILE A 183 0.50 17.83 -12.33
C ILE A 183 0.65 19.30 -11.94
N GLU A 184 -0.33 20.13 -12.28
CA GLU A 184 -0.36 21.56 -11.94
C GLU A 184 -0.43 21.81 -10.43
N ASN A 185 -0.99 20.86 -9.67
CA ASN A 185 -1.07 20.91 -8.20
C ASN A 185 0.08 20.16 -7.52
N ILE A 186 0.60 19.10 -8.15
CA ILE A 186 1.74 18.33 -7.63
C ILE A 186 3.05 19.13 -7.78
N ARG A 187 3.28 19.69 -8.98
CA ARG A 187 4.54 20.32 -9.35
C ARG A 187 4.98 21.41 -8.36
N PRO A 188 4.13 22.38 -7.97
CA PRO A 188 4.53 23.41 -7.02
C PRO A 188 4.97 22.84 -5.66
N ARG A 189 4.37 21.75 -5.18
CA ARG A 189 4.73 21.11 -3.90
C ARG A 189 6.08 20.41 -3.97
N VAL A 190 6.31 19.70 -5.08
CA VAL A 190 7.59 19.01 -5.32
C VAL A 190 8.71 20.03 -5.53
N GLU A 191 8.48 21.10 -6.29
CA GLU A 191 9.45 22.17 -6.54
C GLU A 191 9.74 22.98 -5.27
N ALA A 192 8.74 23.23 -4.41
CA ALA A 192 8.96 23.86 -3.10
C ALA A 192 9.88 23.01 -2.20
N MET A 193 9.81 21.69 -2.32
CA MET A 193 10.63 20.76 -1.54
C MET A 193 12.04 20.57 -2.13
N LEU A 194 12.17 20.44 -3.45
CA LEU A 194 13.42 20.07 -4.13
C LEU A 194 14.20 21.27 -4.69
N GLY A 195 13.54 22.41 -4.88
CA GLY A 195 14.00 23.54 -5.67
C GLY A 195 13.59 23.44 -7.14
N GLU A 196 13.40 24.59 -7.80
CA GLU A 196 12.94 24.70 -9.20
C GLU A 196 13.95 24.14 -10.22
N ASP A 197 15.24 24.13 -9.88
CA ASP A 197 16.31 23.67 -10.76
C ASP A 197 16.46 22.13 -10.80
N MET A 198 15.75 21.39 -9.94
CA MET A 198 15.85 19.94 -9.87
C MET A 198 15.05 19.28 -11.00
N GLU A 199 15.71 18.48 -11.83
CA GLU A 199 15.03 17.68 -12.86
C GLU A 199 14.35 16.43 -12.25
N TRP A 200 13.04 16.32 -12.47
CA TRP A 200 12.25 15.15 -12.09
C TRP A 200 11.10 14.90 -13.06
N GLU A 201 10.65 13.65 -13.11
CA GLU A 201 9.50 13.21 -13.91
C GLU A 201 8.47 12.56 -12.98
N LEU A 202 7.17 12.87 -13.17
CA LEU A 202 6.10 12.22 -12.42
C LEU A 202 5.87 10.82 -12.98
N GLU A 203 6.03 9.79 -12.16
CA GLU A 203 5.73 8.41 -12.54
C GLU A 203 4.26 8.08 -12.23
N TRP A 204 3.81 8.44 -11.03
CA TRP A 204 2.47 8.11 -10.55
C TRP A 204 2.01 9.06 -9.45
N ALA A 205 0.70 9.28 -9.35
CA ALA A 205 0.10 10.02 -8.25
C ALA A 205 -1.26 9.47 -7.85
N SER A 206 -1.55 9.51 -6.55
CA SER A 206 -2.88 9.17 -6.03
C SER A 206 -3.16 9.90 -4.73
N VAL A 207 -4.44 10.16 -4.45
CA VAL A 207 -4.88 10.62 -3.14
C VAL A 207 -5.55 9.48 -2.41
N TYR A 208 -5.25 9.31 -1.13
CA TYR A 208 -5.87 8.30 -0.29
C TYR A 208 -6.34 8.90 1.05
N THR A 209 -7.18 8.14 1.77
CA THR A 209 -7.63 8.44 3.14
C THR A 209 -7.40 7.22 4.01
N PHE A 210 -7.00 7.43 5.25
CA PHE A 210 -6.82 6.33 6.20
C PHE A 210 -8.09 5.91 6.90
N ARG A 211 -8.19 4.60 7.11
CA ARG A 211 -9.21 3.99 7.96
C ARG A 211 -8.51 2.98 8.84
N CYS A 212 -8.67 3.11 10.14
CA CYS A 212 -8.27 2.07 11.08
C CYS A 212 -9.53 1.32 11.47
N ARG A 213 -9.78 0.18 10.85
CA ARG A 213 -10.96 -0.66 11.15
C ARG A 213 -10.62 -2.13 11.05
N LYS A 214 -11.35 -2.96 11.78
CA LYS A 214 -11.23 -4.41 11.68
C LYS A 214 -12.56 -5.09 11.90
N MET A 215 -12.67 -6.33 11.45
CA MET A 215 -13.76 -7.23 11.81
C MET A 215 -13.64 -7.70 13.26
N ASP A 216 -14.76 -8.11 13.87
CA ASP A 216 -14.77 -8.69 15.22
C ASP A 216 -14.19 -10.12 15.23
N SER A 217 -14.48 -10.91 14.19
CA SER A 217 -13.88 -12.22 13.91
C SER A 217 -13.37 -12.24 12.48
N PHE A 218 -12.25 -12.93 12.24
CA PHE A 218 -11.70 -13.11 10.88
C PHE A 218 -12.11 -14.47 10.28
N ILE A 219 -12.74 -15.33 11.09
CA ILE A 219 -13.13 -16.68 10.71
C ILE A 219 -14.64 -16.81 10.88
N HIS A 220 -15.30 -17.22 9.81
CA HIS A 220 -16.74 -17.44 9.74
C HIS A 220 -16.99 -18.78 9.03
N HIS A 221 -17.18 -19.84 9.82
CA HIS A 221 -17.23 -21.23 9.33
C HIS A 221 -15.97 -21.58 8.52
N ARG A 222 -16.13 -21.85 7.21
CA ARG A 222 -15.03 -22.18 6.29
C ARG A 222 -14.55 -20.98 5.47
N VAL A 223 -15.02 -19.78 5.80
CA VAL A 223 -14.61 -18.51 5.16
C VAL A 223 -13.69 -17.74 6.10
N LEU A 224 -12.48 -17.44 5.64
CA LEU A 224 -11.46 -16.70 6.38
C LEU A 224 -11.15 -15.40 5.65
N PHE A 225 -11.16 -14.28 6.37
CA PHE A 225 -10.81 -12.97 5.81
C PHE A 225 -9.34 -12.64 6.11
N ILE A 226 -8.63 -12.13 5.11
CA ILE A 226 -7.22 -11.76 5.23
C ILE A 226 -6.94 -10.38 4.60
N GLY A 227 -5.88 -9.72 5.05
CA GLY A 227 -5.48 -8.39 4.58
C GLY A 227 -6.57 -7.34 4.78
N ASP A 228 -6.69 -6.41 3.83
CA ASP A 228 -7.64 -5.30 3.87
C ASP A 228 -9.12 -5.73 3.90
N ALA A 229 -9.42 -6.98 3.52
CA ALA A 229 -10.75 -7.55 3.68
C ALA A 229 -11.10 -7.79 5.17
N ALA A 230 -10.10 -8.03 6.02
CA ALA A 230 -10.26 -8.25 7.46
C ALA A 230 -9.96 -7.02 8.32
N HIS A 231 -8.90 -6.28 7.98
CA HIS A 231 -8.43 -5.14 8.77
C HIS A 231 -7.72 -4.09 7.92
N GLN A 232 -7.83 -2.84 8.32
CA GLN A 232 -7.12 -1.70 7.75
C GLN A 232 -6.43 -0.94 8.88
N VAL A 233 -5.22 -0.47 8.59
CA VAL A 233 -4.36 0.26 9.52
C VAL A 233 -3.78 1.49 8.83
N SER A 234 -3.33 2.47 9.61
CA SER A 234 -2.53 3.57 9.09
C SER A 234 -1.18 3.04 8.60
N PRO A 235 -0.66 3.46 7.42
CA PRO A 235 0.65 3.08 6.93
C PRO A 235 1.79 3.81 7.65
N PHE A 236 1.49 4.77 8.53
CA PHE A 236 2.51 5.46 9.32
C PHE A 236 2.99 4.69 10.56
N GLY A 237 2.38 3.53 10.86
CA GLY A 237 2.69 2.70 12.03
C GLY A 237 1.83 3.04 13.23
#